data_AF-A0A6B3GL36-F1
#
_entry.id   AF-A0A6B3GL36-F1
#
_cell.length_a   1.000
_cell.length_b   1.000
_cell.length_c   1.000
_cell.angle_alpha   90.00
_cell.angle_beta   90.00
_cell.angle_gamma   90.00
#
_symmetry.space_group_name_H-M   'P 1'
#
loop_
_entity.id
_entity.type
_entity.pdbx_description
1 polymer ?
#
loop_
_entity_poly.entity_id
_entity_poly.type
_entity_poly.pdbx_seq_one_letter_code
_entity_poly.pdbx_strand_id
1 'polypeptide(L)'
;MTATPRSRTRRRDTPPPRTGDSEAEVLRGFLDYLRTSVAAKVEGAPDPAARTAQVPSGTNLLGLLHHLTFVERATFLGKRVADWPSTFHAAPEDGVAEVVARYREAV
;
A
#
# COMPACT_ATOMS: atom_id res chain seq x y z
N MET A 1 -4.67 -11.97 35.71
CA MET A 1 -5.12 -10.83 34.87
C MET A 1 -5.50 -11.40 33.52
N THR A 2 -6.80 -11.66 33.31
CA THR A 2 -7.31 -12.33 32.11
C THR A 2 -7.56 -11.26 31.04
N ALA A 3 -6.79 -11.26 29.96
CA ALA A 3 -6.97 -10.31 28.87
C ALA A 3 -8.26 -10.63 28.10
N THR A 4 -9.21 -9.70 28.09
CA THR A 4 -10.44 -9.78 27.29
C THR A 4 -10.07 -9.80 25.80
N PRO A 5 -10.54 -10.79 25.01
CA PRO A 5 -10.28 -10.80 23.58
C PRO A 5 -10.98 -9.62 22.91
N ARG A 6 -10.23 -8.71 22.28
CA ARG A 6 -10.81 -7.67 21.42
C ARG A 6 -11.52 -8.36 20.26
N SER A 7 -12.83 -8.17 20.18
CA SER A 7 -13.60 -8.51 18.98
C SER A 7 -12.98 -7.76 17.80
N ARG A 8 -12.23 -8.47 16.95
CA ARG A 8 -11.88 -7.98 15.63
C ARG A 8 -13.18 -7.96 14.85
N THR A 9 -13.80 -6.79 14.70
CA THR A 9 -14.79 -6.57 13.65
C THR A 9 -14.16 -7.07 12.36
N ARG A 10 -14.63 -8.21 11.83
CA ARG A 10 -14.18 -8.71 10.54
C ARG A 10 -14.57 -7.66 9.52
N ARG A 11 -13.59 -6.89 9.06
CA ARG A 11 -13.79 -5.95 7.95
C ARG A 11 -14.31 -6.80 6.79
N ARG A 12 -15.55 -6.54 6.37
CA ARG A 12 -16.12 -7.23 5.22
C ARG A 12 -15.24 -6.94 4.02
N ASP A 13 -14.97 -7.96 3.21
CA ASP A 13 -14.33 -7.76 1.93
C ASP A 13 -15.13 -6.72 1.14
N THR A 14 -14.42 -5.72 0.62
CA THR A 14 -15.04 -4.70 -0.22
C THR A 14 -15.11 -5.27 -1.62
N PRO A 15 -16.30 -5.40 -2.22
CA PRO A 15 -16.41 -5.88 -3.59
C PRO A 15 -15.76 -4.88 -4.56
N PRO A 16 -15.41 -5.31 -5.79
CA PRO A 16 -14.99 -4.39 -6.83
C PRO A 16 -15.96 -3.21 -6.99
N PRO A 17 -15.47 -2.02 -7.35
CA PRO A 17 -16.29 -0.82 -7.41
C PRO A 17 -17.33 -0.94 -8.53
N ARG A 18 -18.54 -0.43 -8.27
CA ARG A 18 -19.45 -0.08 -9.36
C ARG A 18 -18.94 1.22 -9.97
N THR A 19 -18.64 1.20 -11.25
CA THR A 19 -18.05 2.33 -11.99
C THR A 19 -19.06 2.91 -12.98
N GLY A 20 -18.72 4.04 -13.59
CA GLY A 20 -19.50 4.64 -14.68
C GLY A 20 -19.33 3.87 -16.00
N ASP A 21 -19.96 4.36 -17.06
CA ASP A 21 -20.02 3.66 -18.36
C ASP A 21 -18.85 4.00 -19.28
N SER A 22 -18.04 5.02 -18.97
CA SER A 22 -16.87 5.37 -19.77
C SER A 22 -15.60 4.63 -19.32
N GLU A 23 -14.70 4.35 -20.27
CA GLU A 23 -13.39 3.72 -19.99
C GLU A 23 -12.61 4.47 -18.90
N ALA A 24 -12.62 5.81 -18.94
CA ALA A 24 -11.91 6.63 -17.97
C ALA A 24 -12.52 6.55 -16.55
N GLU A 25 -13.84 6.45 -16.44
CA GLU A 25 -14.51 6.26 -15.14
C GLU A 25 -14.23 4.86 -14.57
N VAL A 26 -14.26 3.83 -15.43
CA VAL A 26 -13.89 2.46 -15.04
C VAL A 26 -12.46 2.44 -14.51
N LEU A 27 -11.50 2.98 -15.27
CA LEU A 27 -10.10 2.99 -14.89
C LEU A 27 -9.87 3.70 -13.55
N ARG A 28 -10.40 4.92 -13.38
CA ARG A 28 -10.24 5.67 -12.12
C ARG A 28 -10.86 4.93 -10.94
N GLY A 29 -12.07 4.39 -11.09
CA GLY A 29 -12.73 3.64 -10.02
C GLY A 29 -11.92 2.43 -9.56
N PHE A 30 -11.36 1.67 -10.51
CA PHE A 30 -10.51 0.52 -10.17
C PHE A 30 -9.17 0.95 -9.54
N LEU A 31 -8.55 2.03 -10.02
CA LEU A 31 -7.34 2.57 -9.40
C LEU A 31 -7.59 3.00 -7.95
N ASP A 32 -8.66 3.75 -7.68
CA ASP A 32 -9.02 4.18 -6.32
C ASP A 32 -9.28 2.98 -5.39
N TYR A 33 -9.98 1.96 -5.90
CA TYR A 33 -10.24 0.72 -5.18
C TYR A 33 -8.94 -0.03 -4.83
N LEU A 34 -8.02 -0.17 -5.79
CA LEU A 34 -6.74 -0.86 -5.58
C LEU A 34 -5.83 -0.09 -4.63
N ARG A 35 -5.74 1.24 -4.77
CA ARG A 35 -4.98 2.12 -3.87
C ARG A 35 -5.48 2.01 -2.43
N THR A 36 -6.79 2.07 -2.25
CA THR A 36 -7.43 1.92 -0.94
C THR A 36 -7.12 0.53 -0.36
N SER A 37 -7.21 -0.51 -1.19
CA SER A 37 -6.99 -1.89 -0.78
C SER A 37 -5.55 -2.16 -0.35
N VAL A 38 -4.56 -1.64 -1.07
CA VAL A 38 -3.15 -1.87 -0.72
C VAL A 38 -2.75 -1.08 0.52
N ALA A 39 -3.19 0.18 0.66
CA ALA A 39 -2.94 0.97 1.86
C ALA A 39 -3.56 0.32 3.11
N ALA A 40 -4.79 -0.19 3.00
CA ALA A 40 -5.49 -0.85 4.10
C ALA A 40 -4.84 -2.17 4.58
N LYS A 41 -3.97 -2.80 3.77
CA LYS A 41 -3.22 -3.99 4.17
C LYS A 41 -2.02 -3.66 5.06
N VAL A 42 -1.53 -2.42 4.99
CA VAL A 42 -0.32 -1.97 5.69
C VAL A 42 -0.66 -1.05 6.85
N GLU A 43 -1.71 -0.22 6.72
CA GLU A 43 -2.14 0.72 7.74
C GLU A 43 -2.41 0.05 9.09
N GLY A 44 -1.79 0.57 10.16
CA GLY A 44 -1.93 0.06 11.52
C GLY A 44 -1.18 -1.25 11.80
N ALA A 45 -0.42 -1.78 10.84
CA ALA A 45 0.50 -2.88 11.11
C ALA A 45 1.65 -2.40 12.02
N PRO A 46 2.13 -3.22 12.97
CA PRO A 46 3.35 -2.90 13.72
C PRO A 46 4.55 -2.81 12.78
N ASP A 47 5.37 -1.77 12.91
CA ASP A 47 6.54 -1.53 12.05
C ASP A 47 7.46 -2.76 11.88
N PRO A 48 7.84 -3.49 12.95
CA PRO A 48 8.68 -4.68 12.79
C PRO A 48 8.01 -5.76 11.93
N ALA A 49 6.70 -5.94 12.08
CA ALA A 49 5.94 -6.92 11.31
C ALA A 49 5.81 -6.49 9.84
N ALA A 50 5.57 -5.20 9.57
CA ALA A 50 5.49 -4.68 8.20
C ALA A 50 6.82 -4.79 7.43
N ARG A 51 7.95 -4.75 8.15
CA ARG A 51 9.31 -4.90 7.61
C ARG A 51 9.78 -6.36 7.51
N THR A 52 9.08 -7.31 8.12
CA THR A 52 9.47 -8.72 8.11
C THR A 52 9.06 -9.36 6.77
N ALA A 53 10.04 -9.88 6.03
CA ALA A 53 9.80 -10.65 4.82
C ALA A 53 9.13 -11.99 5.17
N GLN A 54 8.05 -12.33 4.45
CA GLN A 54 7.31 -13.59 4.62
C GLN A 54 7.58 -14.59 3.49
N VAL A 55 8.45 -14.22 2.54
CA VAL A 55 8.75 -14.99 1.33
C VAL A 55 10.26 -14.94 1.03
N PRO A 56 10.82 -15.96 0.34
CA PRO A 56 12.26 -16.05 0.08
C PRO A 56 12.86 -14.89 -0.73
N SER A 57 12.04 -14.15 -1.48
CA SER A 57 12.49 -12.97 -2.23
C SER A 57 12.91 -11.79 -1.34
N GLY A 58 12.70 -11.86 -0.02
CA GLY A 58 13.02 -10.77 0.91
C GLY A 58 12.00 -9.62 0.90
N THR A 59 10.96 -9.71 0.08
CA THR A 59 9.95 -8.66 -0.05
C THR A 59 9.07 -8.59 1.20
N ASN A 60 8.76 -7.38 1.66
CA ASN A 60 7.93 -7.12 2.84
C ASN A 60 6.87 -6.05 2.53
N LEU A 61 5.86 -5.93 3.40
CA LEU A 61 4.70 -5.05 3.17
C LEU A 61 5.09 -3.57 3.06
N LEU A 62 5.97 -3.10 3.93
CA LEU A 62 6.39 -1.70 3.95
C LEU A 62 7.17 -1.34 2.67
N GLY A 63 8.08 -2.24 2.26
CA GLY A 63 8.85 -2.11 1.03
C GLY A 63 7.99 -2.13 -0.23
N LEU A 64 6.95 -2.97 -0.28
CA LEU A 64 5.99 -2.99 -1.40
C LEU A 64 5.22 -1.69 -1.53
N LEU A 65 4.74 -1.12 -0.42
CA LEU A 65 4.00 0.14 -0.45
C LEU A 65 4.90 1.32 -0.82
N HIS A 66 6.14 1.31 -0.32
CA HIS A 66 7.17 2.27 -0.73
C HIS A 66 7.42 2.18 -2.24
N HIS A 67 7.65 0.98 -2.78
CA HIS A 67 7.84 0.75 -4.21
C HIS A 67 6.66 1.27 -5.05
N LEU A 68 5.42 0.99 -4.63
CA LEU A 68 4.23 1.44 -5.35
C LEU A 68 4.12 2.97 -5.44
N THR A 69 4.63 3.70 -4.46
CA THR A 69 4.74 5.16 -4.52
C THR A 69 5.57 5.61 -5.73
N PHE A 70 6.68 4.90 -6.03
CA PHE A 70 7.51 5.20 -7.20
C PHE A 70 6.84 4.77 -8.50
N VAL A 71 6.19 3.60 -8.52
CA VAL A 71 5.46 3.11 -9.70
C VAL A 71 4.43 4.13 -10.15
N GLU A 72 3.57 4.61 -9.24
CA GLU A 72 2.52 5.56 -9.61
C GLU A 72 3.08 6.91 -10.08
N ARG A 73 4.11 7.42 -9.42
CA ARG A 73 4.77 8.67 -9.82
C ARG A 73 5.45 8.56 -11.18
N ALA A 74 6.03 7.40 -11.49
CA ALA A 74 6.62 7.15 -12.80
C ALA A 74 5.54 7.05 -13.88
N THR A 75 4.48 6.29 -13.64
CA THR A 75 3.40 6.05 -14.59
C THR A 75 2.56 7.29 -14.88
N PHE A 76 2.12 8.02 -13.84
CA PHE A 76 1.16 9.11 -14.01
C PHE A 76 1.78 10.50 -14.08
N LEU A 77 2.96 10.70 -13.48
CA LEU A 77 3.64 12.01 -13.45
C LEU A 77 4.95 12.02 -14.26
N GLY A 78 5.30 10.92 -14.92
CA GLY A 78 6.53 10.81 -15.72
C GLY A 78 7.83 10.92 -14.92
N LYS A 79 7.81 10.65 -13.60
CA LYS A 79 9.02 10.72 -12.77
C LYS A 79 10.01 9.61 -13.16
N ARG A 80 11.27 9.98 -13.34
CA ARG A 80 12.34 9.02 -13.63
C ARG A 80 12.83 8.36 -12.33
N VAL A 81 12.93 7.03 -12.35
CA VAL A 81 13.53 6.22 -11.29
C VAL A 81 14.81 5.61 -11.84
N ALA A 82 15.94 5.86 -11.17
CA ALA A 82 17.25 5.40 -11.64
C ALA A 82 17.57 3.97 -11.20
N ASP A 83 17.10 3.57 -10.02
CA ASP A 83 17.35 2.27 -9.41
C ASP A 83 16.03 1.69 -8.87
N TRP A 84 15.39 0.83 -9.65
CA TRP A 84 14.13 0.19 -9.26
C TRP A 84 14.29 -0.79 -8.09
N PRO A 85 15.31 -1.68 -8.05
CA PRO A 85 15.54 -2.55 -6.89
C PRO A 85 15.62 -1.79 -5.56
N SER A 86 16.23 -0.60 -5.53
CA SER A 86 16.32 0.21 -4.30
C SER A 86 14.96 0.57 -3.70
N THR A 87 13.93 0.78 -4.54
CA THR A 87 12.60 1.23 -4.12
C THR A 87 11.79 0.18 -3.35
N PHE A 88 12.27 -1.06 -3.24
CA PHE A 88 11.70 -2.06 -2.33
C PHE A 88 12.15 -1.88 -0.88
N HIS A 89 13.05 -0.95 -0.60
CA HIS A 89 13.63 -0.73 0.72
C HIS A 89 13.22 0.65 1.25
N ALA A 90 12.18 0.69 2.08
CA ALA A 90 11.83 1.90 2.82
C ALA A 90 12.95 2.28 3.79
N ALA A 91 13.24 3.58 3.92
CA ALA A 91 14.30 4.10 4.78
C ALA A 91 14.12 3.58 6.23
N PRO A 92 15.20 3.28 6.97
CA PRO A 92 15.10 2.74 8.33
C PRO A 92 14.25 3.59 9.30
N GLU A 93 14.26 4.90 9.10
CA GLU A 93 13.53 5.90 9.88
C GLU A 93 12.05 6.06 9.49
N ASP A 94 11.63 5.58 8.32
CA ASP A 94 10.24 5.68 7.87
C ASP A 94 9.36 4.65 8.57
N GLY A 95 8.40 5.08 9.38
CA GLY A 95 7.39 4.18 9.95
C GLY A 95 6.30 3.79 8.95
N VAL A 96 5.41 2.87 9.37
CA VAL A 96 4.22 2.49 8.57
C VAL A 96 3.35 3.71 8.24
N ALA A 97 3.15 4.62 9.19
CA ALA A 97 2.29 5.79 9.01
C ALA A 97 2.84 6.72 7.92
N GLU A 98 4.15 6.97 7.94
CA GLU A 98 4.85 7.85 7.00
C GLU A 98 4.81 7.28 5.58
N VAL A 99 5.07 5.97 5.41
CA VAL A 99 5.01 5.34 4.08
C VAL A 99 3.58 5.31 3.54
N VAL A 100 2.58 5.03 4.39
CA VAL A 100 1.17 5.06 3.99
C VAL A 100 0.74 6.47 3.57
N ALA A 101 1.13 7.50 4.32
CA ALA A 101 0.84 8.90 3.97
C ALA A 101 1.47 9.27 2.62
N ARG A 102 2.75 8.95 2.43
CA ARG A 102 3.47 9.22 1.18
C ARG A 102 2.85 8.53 -0.03
N TYR A 103 2.37 7.29 0.15
CA TYR A 103 1.66 6.56 -0.91
C TYR A 103 0.32 7.21 -1.24
N ARG A 104 -0.44 7.66 -0.24
CA ARG A 104 -1.71 8.36 -0.45
C ARG A 104 -1.53 9.67 -1.23
N GLU A 105 -0.40 10.34 -1.05
CA GLU A 105 -0.06 11.61 -1.69
C GLU A 105 0.75 11.45 -3.00
N ALA A 106 0.90 10.22 -3.52
CA ALA A 106 1.83 9.95 -4.60
C ALA A 106 1.52 10.72 -5.90
N VAL A 107 0.23 10.85 -6.24
CA VAL A 107 -0.31 11.46 -7.47
C VAL A 107 -1.63 12.16 -7.20
#